data_AF-A0A956BKW4-F1
#
_entry.id   AF-A0A956BKW4-F1
#
_cell.length_a   1.000
_cell.length_b   1.000
_cell.length_c   1.000
_cell.angle_alpha   90.00
_cell.angle_beta   90.00
_cell.angle_gamma   90.00
#
_symmetry.space_group_name_H-M   'P 1'
#
loop_
_entity.id
_entity.type
_entity.pdbx_description
1 polymer ?
#
loop_
_entity_poly.entity_id
_entity_poly.type
_entity_poly.pdbx_seq_one_letter_code
_entity_poly.pdbx_strand_id
1 'polypeptide(L)'
;ARGVRGRRGPGQPTVSVEALRTRWRPGAHAGVLHELVGRWRDCRHPELAGLIAVLDRGGPPLPPGGEPVVALKRVWRAGDVRTVRAAVDGLFLVGPEVARALFARRPGWLDDPRTVDALLHGLRTLPATFGSVRALGFWGEALRYLASSGDPRVAPALAALDLGVRSPVGGLVAQLRPRWPDEVAEPDGLDALRAWRVALGEVADPVAELLAAVHERPADAAPRAVLADRLQEAGDPRGEAIARGLAGLSSSALDREHGDRWLDGLGPQVARAVCVGGFVERVTLRVGATLDPSLPAWRTVRCVDLAGRTDASELLAALPLLAEIRGASTLDGIPGHLEGLELRGRPEEVDALLADPGWPALRRVRVGCPARPSHLPAEPTGLPALERIRLASERRGALAEVVEWGCLASVVLETPGWVFERLREPAGVRLSVRAQGQMVRPARLVAALEGVRPERLLAVELVGLPEAVAARVREVMPGVSVSCRSR
;
A
#
# COMPACT_ATOMS: atom_id res chain seq x y z
N ALA A 1 -6.82 -22.25 -36.92
CA ALA A 1 -6.91 -23.33 -37.92
C ALA A 1 -8.34 -23.84 -38.17
N ARG A 2 -9.42 -23.08 -37.94
CA ARG A 2 -10.74 -23.38 -38.52
C ARG A 2 -11.19 -22.22 -39.40
N GLY A 3 -11.47 -22.55 -40.65
CA GLY A 3 -11.73 -21.62 -41.73
C GLY A 3 -13.05 -20.89 -41.56
N VAL A 4 -12.98 -19.57 -41.41
CA VAL A 4 -14.07 -18.67 -41.73
C VAL A 4 -13.82 -18.18 -43.16
N ARG A 5 -14.40 -18.88 -44.15
CA ARG A 5 -14.51 -18.37 -45.52
C ARG A 5 -15.67 -17.36 -45.56
N GLY A 6 -15.48 -16.19 -44.94
CA GLY A 6 -16.33 -15.03 -45.24
C GLY A 6 -16.00 -14.52 -46.65
N ARG A 7 -17.02 -14.19 -47.45
CA ARG A 7 -16.83 -13.51 -48.75
C ARG A 7 -16.07 -12.21 -48.51
N ARG A 8 -14.90 -12.05 -49.15
CA ARG A 8 -14.00 -10.90 -48.99
C ARG A 8 -14.10 -9.95 -50.18
N GLY A 9 -13.97 -8.65 -49.90
CA GLY A 9 -13.80 -7.63 -50.94
C GLY A 9 -12.42 -7.73 -51.61
N PRO A 10 -12.30 -7.37 -52.90
CA PRO A 10 -11.04 -7.40 -53.63
C PRO A 10 -10.07 -6.33 -53.08
N GLY A 11 -8.83 -6.72 -52.78
CA GLY A 11 -7.71 -5.78 -52.57
C GLY A 11 -7.04 -5.76 -51.18
N GLN A 12 -7.48 -6.54 -50.19
CA GLN A 12 -6.76 -6.59 -48.91
C GLN A 12 -5.63 -7.64 -48.94
N PRO A 13 -4.36 -7.25 -48.64
CA PRO A 13 -3.25 -8.19 -48.58
C PRO A 13 -3.44 -9.15 -47.39
N THR A 14 -3.58 -10.44 -47.68
CA THR A 14 -3.65 -11.48 -46.64
C THR A 14 -2.27 -12.01 -46.36
N VAL A 15 -1.78 -11.82 -45.13
CA VAL A 15 -0.69 -12.65 -44.62
C VAL A 15 -1.30 -13.89 -44.02
N SER A 16 -1.08 -15.02 -44.70
CA SER A 16 -1.50 -16.32 -44.21
C SER A 16 -0.75 -16.64 -42.91
N VAL A 17 -1.45 -17.17 -41.90
CA VAL A 17 -0.82 -17.73 -40.69
C VAL A 17 0.24 -18.78 -41.07
N GLU A 18 0.03 -19.50 -42.18
CA GLU A 18 1.01 -20.41 -42.79
C GLU A 18 2.30 -19.69 -43.21
N ALA A 19 2.19 -18.48 -43.78
CA ALA A 19 3.33 -17.69 -44.24
C ALA A 19 4.13 -17.07 -43.08
N LEU A 20 3.47 -16.80 -41.94
CA LEU A 20 4.15 -16.40 -40.71
C LEU A 20 4.85 -17.59 -40.05
N ARG A 21 4.24 -18.78 -40.10
CA ARG A 21 4.85 -20.03 -39.62
C ARG A 21 6.12 -20.39 -40.38
N THR A 22 6.16 -20.22 -41.70
CA THR A 22 7.36 -20.55 -42.50
C THR A 22 8.50 -19.55 -42.33
N ARG A 23 8.21 -18.31 -41.92
CA ARG A 23 9.22 -17.29 -41.56
C ARG A 23 9.75 -17.42 -40.14
N TRP A 24 9.18 -18.33 -39.36
CA TRP A 24 9.47 -18.47 -37.95
C TRP A 24 10.76 -19.28 -37.74
N ARG A 25 11.80 -18.64 -37.20
CA ARG A 25 13.05 -19.27 -36.76
C ARG A 25 13.27 -19.01 -35.27
N PRO A 26 13.87 -19.95 -34.51
CA PRO A 26 14.33 -19.70 -33.15
C PRO A 26 15.19 -18.42 -33.09
N GLY A 27 14.78 -17.43 -32.28
CA GLY A 27 15.44 -16.13 -32.15
C GLY A 27 14.89 -14.98 -33.01
N ALA A 28 14.01 -15.24 -33.98
CA ALA A 28 13.33 -14.20 -34.78
C ALA A 28 11.97 -13.75 -34.20
N HIS A 29 11.67 -14.18 -32.97
CA HIS A 29 10.34 -14.10 -32.36
C HIS A 29 9.88 -12.67 -32.07
N ALA A 30 10.80 -11.81 -31.62
CA ALA A 30 10.50 -10.41 -31.32
C ALA A 30 10.07 -9.62 -32.57
N GLY A 31 10.68 -9.92 -33.73
CA GLY A 31 10.36 -9.28 -35.01
C GLY A 31 8.99 -9.69 -35.54
N VAL A 32 8.67 -10.99 -35.49
CA VAL A 32 7.36 -11.51 -35.91
C VAL A 32 6.25 -10.99 -34.99
N LEU A 33 6.50 -10.92 -33.67
CA LEU A 33 5.54 -10.36 -32.73
C LEU A 33 5.35 -8.84 -32.96
N HIS A 34 6.43 -8.08 -33.19
CA HIS A 34 6.33 -6.66 -33.55
C HIS A 34 5.57 -6.44 -34.85
N GLU A 35 5.80 -7.26 -35.88
CA GLU A 35 5.07 -7.19 -37.15
C GLU A 35 3.58 -7.50 -36.96
N LEU A 36 3.25 -8.51 -36.15
CA LEU A 36 1.88 -8.88 -35.81
C LEU A 36 1.18 -7.76 -35.02
N VAL A 37 1.82 -7.21 -34.00
CA VAL A 37 1.29 -6.09 -33.20
C VAL A 37 1.17 -4.83 -34.06
N GLY A 38 2.15 -4.55 -34.93
CA GLY A 38 2.13 -3.42 -35.86
C GLY A 38 0.95 -3.51 -36.83
N ARG A 39 0.79 -4.65 -37.51
CA ARG A 39 -0.36 -4.85 -38.41
C ARG A 39 -1.69 -4.81 -37.69
N TRP A 40 -1.76 -5.37 -36.49
CA TRP A 40 -2.97 -5.28 -35.69
C TRP A 40 -3.27 -3.81 -35.32
N ARG A 41 -2.25 -2.99 -35.01
CA ARG A 41 -2.41 -1.54 -34.77
C ARG A 41 -2.89 -0.80 -36.02
N ASP A 42 -2.38 -1.17 -37.19
CA ASP A 42 -2.74 -0.53 -38.46
C ASP A 42 -4.15 -0.91 -38.93
N CYS A 43 -4.58 -2.13 -38.61
CA CYS A 43 -5.90 -2.65 -38.97
C CYS A 43 -7.00 -2.33 -37.93
N ARG A 44 -6.67 -1.72 -36.79
CA ARG A 44 -7.66 -1.43 -35.73
C ARG A 44 -8.55 -0.24 -36.11
N HIS A 45 -9.85 -0.35 -35.82
CA HIS A 45 -10.78 0.77 -35.99
C HIS A 45 -10.58 1.79 -34.85
N PRO A 46 -10.25 3.06 -35.14
CA PRO A 46 -9.89 4.04 -34.10
C PRO A 46 -11.03 4.32 -33.12
N GLU A 47 -12.28 4.35 -33.61
CA GLU A 47 -13.46 4.57 -32.74
C GLU A 47 -13.69 3.42 -31.76
N LEU A 48 -13.47 2.17 -32.18
CA LEU A 48 -13.59 1.01 -31.29
C LEU A 48 -12.41 0.95 -30.30
N ALA A 49 -11.20 1.29 -30.75
CA ALA A 49 -10.06 1.43 -29.85
C ALA A 49 -10.30 2.51 -28.78
N GLY A 50 -10.96 3.62 -29.16
CA GLY A 50 -11.44 4.64 -28.22
C GLY A 50 -12.46 4.09 -27.23
N LEU A 51 -13.45 3.33 -27.70
CA LEU A 51 -14.45 2.68 -26.85
C LEU A 51 -13.82 1.67 -25.87
N ILE A 52 -12.88 0.83 -26.34
CA ILE A 52 -12.10 -0.10 -25.50
C ILE A 52 -11.37 0.68 -24.40
N ALA A 53 -10.68 1.77 -24.75
CA ALA A 53 -9.96 2.59 -23.77
C ALA A 53 -10.91 3.30 -22.77
N VAL A 54 -12.16 3.58 -23.14
CA VAL A 54 -13.17 4.10 -22.21
C VAL A 54 -13.66 3.02 -21.27
N LEU A 55 -13.94 1.82 -21.79
CA LEU A 55 -14.41 0.67 -21.02
C LEU A 55 -13.33 0.17 -20.05
N ASP A 56 -12.07 0.05 -20.48
CA ASP A 56 -10.93 -0.38 -19.65
C ASP A 56 -10.62 0.59 -18.50
N ARG A 57 -10.97 1.87 -18.65
CA ARG A 57 -10.85 2.88 -17.59
C ARG A 57 -11.95 2.80 -16.53
N GLY A 58 -12.83 1.80 -16.62
CA GLY A 58 -13.92 1.57 -15.68
C GLY A 58 -13.48 1.64 -14.22
N GLY A 59 -14.40 2.10 -13.35
CA GLY A 59 -14.18 2.14 -11.90
C GLY A 59 -14.06 0.75 -11.27
N PRO A 60 -13.78 0.65 -9.95
CA PRO A 60 -13.67 -0.64 -9.27
C PRO A 60 -14.95 -1.49 -9.47
N PRO A 61 -14.83 -2.84 -9.49
CA PRO A 61 -15.96 -3.73 -9.67
C PRO A 61 -17.02 -3.49 -8.59
N LEU A 62 -18.30 -3.64 -8.97
CA LEU A 62 -19.40 -3.53 -8.01
C LEU A 62 -19.35 -4.72 -7.04
N PRO A 63 -19.53 -4.49 -5.71
CA PRO A 63 -19.56 -5.58 -4.76
C PRO A 63 -20.75 -6.52 -5.05
N PRO A 64 -20.58 -7.84 -4.96
CA PRO A 64 -21.66 -8.80 -5.16
C PRO A 64 -22.76 -8.63 -4.10
N GLY A 65 -24.03 -8.79 -4.49
CA GLY A 65 -25.16 -8.94 -3.55
C GLY A 65 -25.71 -7.67 -2.88
N GLY A 66 -25.29 -6.46 -3.26
CA GLY A 66 -25.93 -5.20 -2.83
C GLY A 66 -26.95 -4.70 -3.84
N GLU A 67 -27.94 -3.89 -3.43
CA GLU A 67 -28.72 -3.08 -4.38
C GLU A 67 -27.71 -2.28 -5.23
N PRO A 68 -27.59 -2.54 -6.54
CA PRO A 68 -26.52 -1.98 -7.36
C PRO A 68 -26.51 -0.45 -7.29
N VAL A 69 -27.68 0.15 -7.13
CA VAL A 69 -27.88 1.60 -6.99
C VAL A 69 -27.28 2.15 -5.68
N VAL A 70 -27.33 1.43 -4.57
CA VAL A 70 -26.82 1.89 -3.26
C VAL A 70 -25.31 1.72 -3.16
N ALA A 71 -24.78 0.59 -3.63
CA ALA A 71 -23.34 0.35 -3.74
C ALA A 71 -22.69 1.38 -4.66
N LEU A 72 -23.33 1.66 -5.80
CA LEU A 72 -22.90 2.67 -6.73
C LEU A 72 -23.02 4.09 -6.16
N LYS A 73 -24.09 4.44 -5.42
CA LYS A 73 -24.18 5.72 -4.69
C LYS A 73 -23.05 5.90 -3.66
N ARG A 74 -22.57 4.82 -3.03
CA ARG A 74 -21.40 4.86 -2.13
C ARG A 74 -20.09 5.07 -2.89
N VAL A 75 -19.86 4.33 -3.99
CA VAL A 75 -18.68 4.52 -4.85
C VAL A 75 -18.69 5.90 -5.52
N TRP A 76 -19.85 6.39 -5.94
CA TRP A 76 -20.09 7.75 -6.47
C TRP A 76 -19.82 8.86 -5.45
N ARG A 77 -20.04 8.61 -4.16
CA ARG A 77 -19.73 9.57 -3.09
C ARG A 77 -18.25 9.54 -2.70
N ALA A 78 -17.54 8.47 -3.00
CA ALA A 78 -16.15 8.24 -2.59
C ALA A 78 -15.10 8.52 -3.71
N GLY A 79 -15.51 8.69 -4.97
CA GLY A 79 -14.61 8.90 -6.12
C GLY A 79 -14.90 10.15 -6.94
N ASP A 80 -14.01 10.46 -7.90
CA ASP A 80 -14.14 11.57 -8.85
C ASP A 80 -15.33 11.36 -9.81
N VAL A 81 -16.47 11.94 -9.42
CA VAL A 81 -17.75 11.95 -10.12
C VAL A 81 -17.62 12.31 -11.61
N ARG A 82 -16.60 13.08 -12.02
CA ARG A 82 -16.42 13.52 -13.40
C ARG A 82 -15.98 12.39 -14.34
N THR A 83 -15.12 11.49 -13.88
CA THR A 83 -14.55 10.43 -14.74
C THR A 83 -15.58 9.34 -15.04
N VAL A 84 -16.34 8.91 -14.03
CA VAL A 84 -17.42 7.92 -14.20
C VAL A 84 -18.57 8.51 -15.00
N ARG A 85 -18.94 9.76 -14.75
CA ARG A 85 -19.95 10.46 -15.55
C ARG A 85 -19.52 10.63 -17.00
N ALA A 86 -18.26 10.96 -17.28
CA ALA A 86 -17.75 11.06 -18.66
C ALA A 86 -17.71 9.69 -19.37
N ALA A 87 -17.40 8.59 -18.67
CA ALA A 87 -17.45 7.25 -19.23
C ALA A 87 -18.89 6.78 -19.51
N VAL A 88 -19.80 7.05 -18.58
CA VAL A 88 -21.24 6.75 -18.70
C VAL A 88 -21.89 7.62 -19.78
N ASP A 89 -21.64 8.93 -19.78
CA ASP A 89 -22.10 9.88 -20.81
C ASP A 89 -21.47 9.52 -22.17
N GLY A 90 -20.19 9.13 -22.22
CA GLY A 90 -19.52 8.63 -23.42
C GLY A 90 -20.19 7.39 -24.01
N LEU A 91 -20.60 6.42 -23.18
CA LEU A 91 -21.38 5.26 -23.62
C LEU A 91 -22.80 5.63 -24.06
N PHE A 92 -23.43 6.61 -23.39
CA PHE A 92 -24.75 7.13 -23.77
C PHE A 92 -24.74 7.94 -25.06
N LEU A 93 -23.61 8.57 -25.40
CA LEU A 93 -23.41 9.31 -26.66
C LEU A 93 -23.27 8.38 -27.87
N VAL A 94 -22.76 7.15 -27.68
CA VAL A 94 -22.68 6.17 -28.77
C VAL A 94 -24.09 5.71 -29.17
N GLY A 95 -25.02 5.53 -28.24
CA GLY A 95 -26.38 5.09 -28.61
C GLY A 95 -26.42 3.70 -29.28
N PRO A 96 -27.61 3.06 -29.33
CA PRO A 96 -27.73 1.71 -29.85
C PRO A 96 -27.46 1.61 -31.36
N GLU A 97 -27.76 2.66 -32.14
CA GLU A 97 -27.55 2.66 -33.58
C GLU A 97 -26.07 2.70 -33.96
N VAL A 98 -25.25 3.52 -33.28
CA VAL A 98 -23.81 3.56 -33.55
C VAL A 98 -23.13 2.32 -33.01
N ALA A 99 -23.54 1.80 -31.84
CA ALA A 99 -23.04 0.53 -31.34
C ALA A 99 -23.33 -0.61 -32.33
N ARG A 100 -24.56 -0.69 -32.84
CA ARG A 100 -24.93 -1.64 -33.90
C ARG A 100 -24.08 -1.45 -35.15
N ALA A 101 -23.90 -0.22 -35.62
CA ALA A 101 -23.07 0.07 -36.78
C ALA A 101 -21.59 -0.31 -36.57
N LEU A 102 -21.05 -0.06 -35.38
CA LEU A 102 -19.69 -0.44 -34.99
C LEU A 102 -19.51 -1.95 -34.97
N PHE A 103 -20.42 -2.69 -34.34
CA PHE A 103 -20.35 -4.15 -34.28
C PHE A 103 -20.71 -4.85 -35.60
N ALA A 104 -21.56 -4.23 -36.44
CA ALA A 104 -21.95 -4.79 -37.74
C ALA A 104 -20.84 -4.69 -38.81
N ARG A 105 -19.84 -3.82 -38.64
CA ARG A 105 -18.66 -3.70 -39.53
C ARG A 105 -17.68 -4.88 -39.46
N ARG A 106 -18.06 -5.97 -38.79
CA ARG A 106 -17.32 -7.21 -38.52
C ARG A 106 -16.71 -7.94 -39.73
N PRO A 107 -17.30 -7.99 -40.94
CA PRO A 107 -16.76 -8.83 -42.01
C PRO A 107 -15.39 -8.32 -42.50
N GLY A 108 -14.31 -8.98 -42.07
CA GLY A 108 -12.92 -8.68 -42.48
C GLY A 108 -11.97 -8.30 -41.34
N TRP A 109 -12.45 -8.21 -40.10
CA TRP A 109 -11.61 -7.88 -38.96
C TRP A 109 -10.90 -9.12 -38.40
N LEU A 110 -9.67 -8.95 -37.94
CA LEU A 110 -9.11 -9.81 -36.90
C LEU A 110 -9.82 -9.38 -35.60
N ASP A 111 -10.60 -10.26 -34.99
CA ASP A 111 -11.28 -9.99 -33.71
C ASP A 111 -10.24 -9.48 -32.70
N ASP A 112 -10.29 -8.18 -32.35
CA ASP A 112 -9.39 -7.61 -31.34
C ASP A 112 -9.78 -8.22 -29.99
N PRO A 113 -8.92 -9.06 -29.37
CA PRO A 113 -9.26 -9.80 -28.15
C PRO A 113 -9.56 -8.87 -26.97
N ARG A 114 -9.09 -7.62 -27.01
CA ARG A 114 -9.39 -6.61 -26.00
C ARG A 114 -10.83 -6.10 -26.08
N THR A 115 -11.49 -6.25 -27.23
CA THR A 115 -12.92 -5.88 -27.36
C THR A 115 -13.76 -6.75 -26.44
N VAL A 116 -13.48 -8.06 -26.43
CA VAL A 116 -14.15 -9.00 -25.52
C VAL A 116 -13.84 -8.65 -24.07
N ASP A 117 -12.56 -8.42 -23.74
CA ASP A 117 -12.15 -8.08 -22.37
C ASP A 117 -12.78 -6.78 -21.88
N ALA A 118 -12.78 -5.73 -22.70
CA ALA A 118 -13.35 -4.43 -22.38
C ALA A 118 -14.87 -4.49 -22.22
N LEU A 119 -15.59 -5.23 -23.07
CA LEU A 119 -17.04 -5.42 -22.92
C LEU A 119 -17.39 -6.24 -21.68
N LEU A 120 -16.64 -7.30 -21.38
CA LEU A 120 -16.81 -8.09 -20.17
C LEU A 120 -16.48 -7.26 -18.91
N HIS A 121 -15.41 -6.46 -18.95
CA HIS A 121 -15.06 -5.54 -17.88
C HIS A 121 -16.17 -4.50 -17.68
N GLY A 122 -16.66 -3.90 -18.75
CA GLY A 122 -17.80 -2.97 -18.70
C GLY A 122 -19.04 -3.59 -18.07
N LEU A 123 -19.37 -4.85 -18.39
CA LEU A 123 -20.50 -5.56 -17.76
C LEU A 123 -20.32 -5.78 -16.24
N ARG A 124 -19.06 -5.87 -15.75
CA ARG A 124 -18.74 -6.01 -14.32
C ARG A 124 -18.74 -4.68 -13.58
N THR A 125 -18.28 -3.61 -14.23
CA THR A 125 -18.03 -2.32 -13.57
C THR A 125 -19.16 -1.33 -13.75
N LEU A 126 -19.87 -1.40 -14.88
CA LEU A 126 -21.00 -0.54 -15.16
C LEU A 126 -22.29 -1.24 -14.77
N PRO A 127 -23.25 -0.54 -14.16
CA PRO A 127 -24.55 -1.12 -13.85
C PRO A 127 -25.27 -1.46 -15.14
N ALA A 128 -25.16 -2.71 -15.56
CA ALA A 128 -25.99 -3.30 -16.61
C ALA A 128 -27.49 -3.18 -16.29
N THR A 129 -27.83 -2.92 -15.02
CA THR A 129 -29.17 -2.69 -14.49
C THR A 129 -29.71 -1.27 -14.71
N PHE A 130 -28.97 -0.34 -15.33
CA PHE A 130 -29.54 0.95 -15.72
C PHE A 130 -30.64 0.75 -16.77
N GLY A 131 -31.89 0.74 -16.31
CA GLY A 131 -33.10 0.51 -17.10
C GLY A 131 -33.43 1.57 -18.15
N SER A 132 -32.47 2.41 -18.54
CA SER A 132 -32.67 3.29 -19.68
C SER A 132 -32.71 2.47 -20.98
N VAL A 133 -33.65 2.79 -21.86
CA VAL A 133 -33.82 2.09 -23.15
C VAL A 133 -32.53 2.12 -23.98
N ARG A 134 -31.76 3.21 -23.92
CA ARG A 134 -30.48 3.35 -24.64
C ARG A 134 -29.38 2.44 -24.10
N ALA A 135 -29.22 2.33 -22.78
CA ALA A 135 -28.24 1.42 -22.18
C ALA A 135 -28.59 -0.04 -22.50
N LEU A 136 -29.87 -0.40 -22.40
CA LEU A 136 -30.34 -1.74 -22.78
C LEU A 136 -30.09 -2.04 -24.26
N GLY A 137 -30.27 -1.05 -25.14
CA GLY A 137 -29.94 -1.18 -26.56
C GLY A 137 -28.45 -1.41 -26.79
N PHE A 138 -27.57 -0.62 -26.17
CA PHE A 138 -26.11 -0.80 -26.25
C PHE A 138 -25.68 -2.19 -25.75
N TRP A 139 -26.08 -2.55 -24.53
CA TRP A 139 -25.76 -3.87 -23.94
C TRP A 139 -26.36 -5.00 -24.77
N GLY A 140 -27.50 -4.76 -25.40
CA GLY A 140 -28.12 -5.67 -26.34
C GLY A 140 -27.23 -6.03 -27.52
N GLU A 141 -26.64 -5.02 -28.16
CA GLU A 141 -25.71 -5.21 -29.26
C GLU A 141 -24.37 -5.81 -28.77
N ALA A 142 -23.84 -5.35 -27.64
CA ALA A 142 -22.60 -5.86 -27.04
C ALA A 142 -22.70 -7.36 -26.69
N LEU A 143 -23.80 -7.79 -26.07
CA LEU A 143 -24.00 -9.20 -25.73
C LEU A 143 -24.18 -10.07 -26.98
N ARG A 144 -24.84 -9.55 -28.04
CA ARG A 144 -24.91 -10.23 -29.33
C ARG A 144 -23.55 -10.32 -30.01
N TYR A 145 -22.72 -9.29 -29.90
CA TYR A 145 -21.32 -9.34 -30.32
C TYR A 145 -20.56 -10.42 -29.56
N LEU A 146 -20.58 -10.39 -28.22
CA LEU A 146 -19.92 -11.39 -27.37
C LEU A 146 -20.38 -12.81 -27.71
N ALA A 147 -21.69 -13.02 -27.90
CA ALA A 147 -22.23 -14.33 -28.27
C ALA A 147 -21.79 -14.83 -29.65
N SER A 148 -21.62 -13.92 -30.59
CA SER A 148 -21.21 -14.27 -31.95
C SER A 148 -19.68 -14.31 -32.14
N SER A 149 -18.91 -13.83 -31.17
CA SER A 149 -17.43 -13.78 -31.23
C SER A 149 -16.80 -15.17 -31.29
N GLY A 150 -17.44 -16.17 -30.69
CA GLY A 150 -16.85 -17.50 -30.50
C GLY A 150 -15.69 -17.51 -29.50
N ASP A 151 -15.46 -16.42 -28.75
CA ASP A 151 -14.42 -16.34 -27.74
C ASP A 151 -14.79 -17.21 -26.52
N PRO A 152 -13.97 -18.20 -26.17
CA PRO A 152 -14.26 -19.14 -25.09
C PRO A 152 -14.36 -18.47 -23.71
N ARG A 153 -13.78 -17.28 -23.52
CA ARG A 153 -13.79 -16.56 -22.24
C ARG A 153 -15.15 -15.97 -21.90
N VAL A 154 -16.03 -15.80 -22.90
CA VAL A 154 -17.32 -15.12 -22.75
C VAL A 154 -18.28 -15.88 -21.85
N ALA A 155 -18.49 -17.17 -22.10
CA ALA A 155 -19.46 -17.99 -21.35
C ALA A 155 -19.16 -18.03 -19.83
N PRO A 156 -17.94 -18.37 -19.37
CA PRO A 156 -17.64 -18.38 -17.94
C PRO A 156 -17.69 -16.97 -17.33
N ALA A 157 -17.25 -15.94 -18.06
CA ALA A 157 -17.28 -14.58 -17.56
C ALA A 157 -18.71 -14.07 -17.36
N LEU A 158 -19.64 -14.39 -18.26
CA LEU A 158 -21.06 -14.03 -18.13
C LEU A 158 -21.78 -14.87 -17.08
N ALA A 159 -21.42 -16.15 -16.91
CA ALA A 159 -21.96 -16.99 -15.84
C ALA A 159 -21.57 -16.49 -14.44
N ALA A 160 -20.38 -15.89 -14.32
CA ALA A 160 -19.91 -15.27 -13.08
C ALA A 160 -20.58 -13.92 -12.76
N LEU A 161 -21.24 -13.29 -13.74
CA LEU A 161 -22.01 -12.09 -13.49
C LEU A 161 -23.35 -12.47 -12.85
N ASP A 162 -23.54 -12.12 -11.57
CA ASP A 162 -24.83 -12.25 -10.89
C ASP A 162 -25.79 -11.14 -11.37
N LEU A 163 -26.22 -11.23 -12.64
CA LEU A 163 -27.08 -10.21 -13.26
C LEU A 163 -28.53 -10.27 -12.79
N GLY A 164 -28.91 -11.27 -11.98
CA GLY A 164 -30.27 -11.56 -11.57
C GLY A 164 -31.19 -11.88 -12.76
N VAL A 165 -31.90 -13.01 -12.71
CA VAL A 165 -32.79 -13.45 -13.81
C VAL A 165 -33.86 -12.40 -14.16
N ARG A 166 -34.20 -11.51 -13.23
CA ARG A 166 -35.23 -10.46 -13.40
C ARG A 166 -34.72 -9.17 -14.05
N SER A 167 -33.42 -9.00 -14.27
CA SER A 167 -32.94 -7.81 -14.98
C SER A 167 -33.12 -7.98 -16.50
N PRO A 168 -33.39 -6.91 -17.27
CA PRO A 168 -33.51 -7.02 -18.72
C PRO A 168 -32.24 -7.57 -19.39
N VAL A 169 -31.06 -7.25 -18.84
CA VAL A 169 -29.77 -7.79 -19.30
C VAL A 169 -29.63 -9.26 -18.92
N GLY A 170 -30.04 -9.66 -17.71
CA GLY A 170 -30.09 -11.07 -17.29
C GLY A 170 -31.01 -11.92 -18.18
N GLY A 171 -32.17 -11.40 -18.56
CA GLY A 171 -33.07 -12.03 -19.53
C GLY A 171 -32.43 -12.21 -20.91
N LEU A 172 -31.69 -11.20 -21.38
CA LEU A 172 -30.98 -11.29 -22.66
C LEU A 172 -29.79 -12.28 -22.61
N VAL A 173 -29.04 -12.29 -21.51
CA VAL A 173 -27.98 -13.28 -21.24
C VAL A 173 -28.55 -14.69 -21.28
N ALA A 174 -29.69 -14.91 -20.61
CA ALA A 174 -30.39 -16.20 -20.63
C ALA A 174 -30.86 -16.59 -22.05
N GLN A 175 -31.36 -15.62 -22.84
CA GLN A 175 -31.77 -15.84 -24.23
C GLN A 175 -30.59 -16.20 -25.15
N LEU A 176 -29.42 -15.58 -24.94
CA LEU A 176 -28.24 -15.77 -25.78
C LEU A 176 -27.39 -16.97 -25.35
N ARG A 177 -27.53 -17.43 -24.10
CA ARG A 177 -26.76 -18.55 -23.54
C ARG A 177 -26.71 -19.81 -24.41
N PRO A 178 -27.82 -20.28 -25.03
CA PRO A 178 -27.79 -21.46 -25.90
C PRO A 178 -26.96 -21.30 -27.19
N ARG A 179 -26.52 -20.08 -27.52
CA ARG A 179 -25.67 -19.79 -28.68
C ARG A 179 -24.19 -19.79 -28.33
N TRP A 180 -23.83 -19.88 -27.05
CA TRP A 180 -22.44 -20.00 -26.64
C TRP A 180 -21.98 -21.44 -26.78
N PRO A 181 -20.71 -21.66 -27.16
CA PRO A 181 -20.14 -23.00 -27.13
C PRO A 181 -20.16 -23.51 -25.68
N ASP A 182 -20.83 -24.66 -25.45
CA ASP A 182 -20.98 -25.30 -24.12
C ASP A 182 -19.63 -25.78 -23.56
N GLU A 183 -18.73 -26.18 -24.46
CA GLU A 183 -17.34 -26.50 -24.14
C GLU A 183 -16.42 -25.47 -24.79
N VAL A 184 -15.72 -24.73 -23.94
CA VAL A 184 -14.38 -24.30 -24.28
C VAL A 184 -13.60 -25.61 -24.45
N ALA A 185 -13.49 -26.12 -25.67
CA ALA A 185 -12.36 -26.97 -25.98
C ALA A 185 -11.16 -26.13 -25.57
N GLU A 186 -10.51 -26.47 -24.44
CA GLU A 186 -9.27 -25.83 -24.03
C GLU A 186 -8.44 -25.81 -25.29
N PRO A 187 -8.19 -24.62 -25.88
CA PRO A 187 -7.44 -24.63 -27.11
C PRO A 187 -6.11 -25.22 -26.71
N ASP A 188 -5.67 -26.29 -27.37
CA ASP A 188 -4.27 -26.76 -27.33
C ASP A 188 -3.29 -25.57 -27.48
N GLY A 189 -3.77 -24.45 -28.06
CA GLY A 189 -3.14 -23.15 -28.13
C GLY A 189 -2.82 -22.43 -26.80
N LEU A 190 -3.54 -22.63 -25.70
CA LEU A 190 -3.23 -21.99 -24.40
C LEU A 190 -2.06 -22.69 -23.71
N ASP A 191 -2.07 -24.02 -23.71
CA ASP A 191 -0.93 -24.81 -23.26
C ASP A 191 0.24 -24.67 -24.23
N ALA A 192 -0.01 -24.58 -25.54
CA ALA A 192 1.03 -24.22 -26.50
C ALA A 192 1.57 -22.80 -26.28
N LEU A 193 0.75 -21.82 -25.85
CA LEU A 193 1.18 -20.45 -25.50
C LEU A 193 1.94 -20.42 -24.18
N ARG A 194 1.53 -21.19 -23.17
CA ARG A 194 2.25 -21.36 -21.90
C ARG A 194 3.58 -22.05 -22.12
N ALA A 195 3.58 -23.17 -22.86
CA ALA A 195 4.79 -23.85 -23.31
C ALA A 195 5.64 -22.94 -24.19
N TRP A 196 5.04 -22.05 -25.00
CA TRP A 196 5.75 -21.01 -25.74
C TRP A 196 6.42 -19.99 -24.81
N ARG A 197 5.72 -19.54 -23.78
CA ARG A 197 6.26 -18.60 -22.79
C ARG A 197 7.45 -19.19 -22.06
N VAL A 198 7.36 -20.48 -21.72
CA VAL A 198 8.45 -21.25 -21.11
C VAL A 198 9.59 -21.48 -22.12
N ALA A 199 9.29 -21.86 -23.37
CA ALA A 199 10.28 -22.20 -24.40
C ALA A 199 10.96 -20.99 -25.04
N LEU A 200 10.30 -19.83 -25.07
CA LEU A 200 10.92 -18.55 -25.46
C LEU A 200 11.93 -18.07 -24.42
N GLY A 201 11.98 -18.72 -23.26
CA GLY A 201 12.52 -18.15 -22.05
C GLY A 201 11.71 -16.91 -21.73
N GLU A 202 10.82 -16.97 -20.75
CA GLU A 202 10.66 -15.75 -19.96
C GLU A 202 12.08 -15.39 -19.54
N VAL A 203 12.65 -14.39 -20.21
CA VAL A 203 13.76 -13.62 -19.69
C VAL A 203 13.19 -13.12 -18.40
N ALA A 204 13.46 -13.88 -17.33
CA ALA A 204 12.93 -13.63 -16.01
C ALA A 204 13.09 -12.13 -15.80
N ASP A 205 11.99 -11.46 -15.46
CA ASP A 205 11.97 -10.01 -15.38
C ASP A 205 13.18 -9.60 -14.54
N PRO A 206 14.22 -8.98 -15.16
CA PRO A 206 15.48 -8.79 -14.46
C PRO A 206 15.28 -7.95 -13.20
N VAL A 207 14.25 -7.09 -13.19
CA VAL A 207 13.86 -6.31 -12.02
C VAL A 207 13.29 -7.22 -10.93
N ALA A 208 12.44 -8.19 -11.27
CA ALA A 208 11.88 -9.13 -10.32
C ALA A 208 12.96 -10.06 -9.71
N GLU A 209 13.93 -10.52 -10.50
CA GLU A 209 15.07 -11.29 -10.00
C GLU A 209 15.94 -10.48 -9.04
N LEU A 210 16.26 -9.23 -9.41
CA LEU A 210 17.03 -8.32 -8.56
C LEU A 210 16.28 -7.99 -7.28
N LEU A 211 14.96 -7.76 -7.35
CA LEU A 211 14.13 -7.52 -6.18
C LEU A 211 14.10 -8.74 -5.25
N ALA A 212 13.98 -9.95 -5.81
CA ALA A 212 14.07 -11.19 -5.05
C ALA A 212 15.43 -11.34 -4.36
N ALA A 213 16.54 -11.03 -5.05
CA ALA A 213 17.88 -11.05 -4.46
C ALA A 213 18.04 -10.03 -3.32
N VAL A 214 17.44 -8.84 -3.43
CA VAL A 214 17.40 -7.86 -2.33
C VAL A 214 16.58 -8.38 -1.15
N HIS A 215 15.43 -9.00 -1.39
CA HIS A 215 14.62 -9.58 -0.31
C HIS A 215 15.34 -10.75 0.38
N GLU A 216 16.11 -11.54 -0.36
CA GLU A 216 16.91 -12.63 0.22
C GLU A 216 18.03 -12.10 1.11
N ARG A 217 18.73 -11.04 0.68
CA ARG A 217 19.86 -10.44 1.40
C ARG A 217 19.67 -8.92 1.54
N PRO A 218 18.77 -8.47 2.43
CA PRO A 218 18.39 -7.06 2.51
C PRO A 218 19.50 -6.16 3.06
N ALA A 219 20.55 -6.71 3.66
CA ALA A 219 21.72 -5.92 4.07
C ALA A 219 22.77 -5.77 2.94
N ASP A 220 22.68 -6.54 1.86
CA ASP A 220 23.64 -6.53 0.77
C ASP A 220 23.41 -5.32 -0.15
N ALA A 221 24.43 -4.45 -0.24
CA ALA A 221 24.39 -3.27 -1.08
C ALA A 221 24.50 -3.60 -2.58
N ALA A 222 25.12 -4.73 -2.94
CA ALA A 222 25.39 -5.08 -4.34
C ALA A 222 24.10 -5.28 -5.17
N PRO A 223 23.14 -6.16 -4.80
CA PRO A 223 21.90 -6.31 -5.58
C PRO A 223 21.06 -5.03 -5.55
N ARG A 224 21.15 -4.23 -4.49
CA ARG A 224 20.46 -2.94 -4.39
C ARG A 224 21.01 -1.92 -5.39
N ALA A 225 22.32 -1.85 -5.57
CA ALA A 225 22.94 -0.94 -6.53
C ALA A 225 22.51 -1.27 -7.97
N VAL A 226 22.56 -2.55 -8.35
CA VAL A 226 22.14 -2.99 -9.69
C VAL A 226 20.64 -2.74 -9.91
N LEU A 227 19.80 -2.99 -8.90
CA LEU A 227 18.38 -2.68 -8.96
C LEU A 227 18.14 -1.17 -9.10
N ALA A 228 18.90 -0.33 -8.39
CA ALA A 228 18.79 1.11 -8.47
C ALA A 228 19.05 1.62 -9.89
N ASP A 229 20.16 1.22 -10.50
CA ASP A 229 20.53 1.60 -11.87
C ASP A 229 19.45 1.15 -12.85
N ARG A 230 18.98 -0.10 -12.72
CA ARG A 230 17.97 -0.66 -13.62
C ARG A 230 16.62 0.06 -13.54
N LEU A 231 16.20 0.44 -12.33
CA LEU A 231 14.97 1.20 -12.11
C LEU A 231 15.10 2.65 -12.61
N GLN A 232 16.28 3.27 -12.43
CA GLN A 232 16.55 4.61 -12.95
C GLN A 232 16.53 4.64 -14.49
N GLU A 233 17.10 3.63 -15.16
CA GLU A 233 17.01 3.48 -16.62
C GLU A 233 15.56 3.38 -17.11
N ALA A 234 14.69 2.76 -16.32
CA ALA A 234 13.26 2.64 -16.59
C ALA A 234 12.46 3.91 -16.22
N GLY A 235 13.10 4.92 -15.62
CA GLY A 235 12.43 6.13 -15.13
C GLY A 235 11.59 5.90 -13.87
N ASP A 236 11.82 4.83 -13.11
CA ASP A 236 11.14 4.56 -11.84
C ASP A 236 11.82 5.33 -10.68
N PRO A 237 11.10 6.21 -9.96
CA PRO A 237 11.66 7.00 -8.86
C PRO A 237 12.20 6.15 -7.69
N ARG A 238 11.80 4.88 -7.59
CA ARG A 238 12.34 3.94 -6.60
C ARG A 238 13.84 3.75 -6.79
N GLY A 239 14.33 3.75 -8.03
CA GLY A 239 15.76 3.61 -8.32
C GLY A 239 16.58 4.74 -7.69
N GLU A 240 16.11 5.98 -7.81
CA GLU A 240 16.77 7.13 -7.16
C GLU A 240 16.73 7.03 -5.63
N ALA A 241 15.60 6.60 -5.06
CA ALA A 241 15.51 6.40 -3.61
C ALA A 241 16.54 5.38 -3.10
N ILE A 242 16.70 4.25 -3.80
CA ILE A 242 17.70 3.23 -3.47
C ILE A 242 19.12 3.79 -3.58
N ALA A 243 19.45 4.46 -4.70
CA ALA A 243 20.77 5.05 -4.92
C ALA A 243 21.14 6.06 -3.82
N ARG A 244 20.20 6.93 -3.42
CA ARG A 244 20.41 7.89 -2.32
C ARG A 244 20.63 7.19 -0.99
N GLY A 245 19.85 6.15 -0.70
CA GLY A 245 20.02 5.33 0.51
C GLY A 245 21.41 4.68 0.59
N LEU A 246 21.90 4.13 -0.53
CA LEU A 246 23.25 3.54 -0.62
C LEU A 246 24.36 4.59 -0.43
N ALA A 247 24.15 5.82 -0.88
CA ALA A 247 25.06 6.94 -0.68
C ALA A 247 24.98 7.59 0.72
N GLY A 248 24.12 7.07 1.62
CA GLY A 248 23.90 7.68 2.94
C GLY A 248 23.17 9.03 2.89
N LEU A 249 22.52 9.34 1.77
CA LEU A 249 21.75 10.56 1.58
C LEU A 249 20.27 10.33 1.93
N SER A 250 19.59 11.38 2.39
CA SER A 250 18.16 11.29 2.67
C SER A 250 17.35 11.08 1.39
N SER A 251 16.51 10.04 1.36
CA SER A 251 15.47 9.77 0.35
C SER A 251 14.07 10.24 0.78
N SER A 252 13.94 10.90 1.94
CA SER A 252 12.66 11.13 2.62
C SER A 252 11.59 11.87 1.81
N ALA A 253 11.98 12.70 0.84
CA ALA A 253 11.04 13.34 -0.08
C ALA A 253 10.41 12.32 -1.05
N LEU A 254 11.24 11.49 -1.68
CA LEU A 254 10.81 10.41 -2.58
C LEU A 254 10.00 9.36 -1.82
N ASP A 255 10.45 8.97 -0.61
CA ASP A 255 9.73 8.02 0.24
C ASP A 255 8.34 8.52 0.61
N ARG A 256 8.17 9.83 0.84
CA ARG A 256 6.87 10.43 1.17
C ARG A 256 5.96 10.53 -0.06
N GLU A 257 6.51 10.82 -1.23
CA GLU A 257 5.74 11.00 -2.46
C GLU A 257 5.32 9.67 -3.10
N HIS A 258 6.17 8.65 -3.02
CA HIS A 258 6.01 7.40 -3.78
C HIS A 258 5.97 6.13 -2.93
N GLY A 259 6.25 6.21 -1.62
CA GLY A 259 6.39 5.03 -0.76
C GLY A 259 5.19 4.08 -0.75
N ASP A 260 3.97 4.60 -0.91
CA ASP A 260 2.74 3.78 -0.98
C ASP A 260 2.71 2.83 -2.19
N ARG A 261 3.51 3.11 -3.24
CA ARG A 261 3.65 2.24 -4.41
C ARG A 261 4.73 1.17 -4.24
N TRP A 262 5.60 1.30 -3.24
CA TRP A 262 6.76 0.43 -3.01
C TRP A 262 6.50 -0.61 -1.91
N LEU A 263 5.24 -0.96 -1.71
CA LEU A 263 4.82 -1.88 -0.65
C LEU A 263 5.02 -3.36 -1.02
N ASP A 264 5.32 -3.68 -2.29
CA ASP A 264 5.67 -5.04 -2.74
C ASP A 264 4.70 -6.14 -2.25
N GLY A 265 3.40 -5.84 -2.34
CA GLY A 265 2.32 -6.73 -1.92
C GLY A 265 1.81 -6.54 -0.48
N LEU A 266 2.51 -5.76 0.36
CA LEU A 266 2.11 -5.51 1.76
C LEU A 266 0.87 -4.59 1.90
N GLY A 267 0.44 -3.93 0.82
CA GLY A 267 -0.63 -2.92 0.82
C GLY A 267 -1.94 -3.31 1.53
N PRO A 268 -2.44 -4.54 1.42
CA PRO A 268 -3.64 -4.96 2.15
C PRO A 268 -3.46 -5.02 3.68
N GLN A 269 -2.23 -5.29 4.15
CA GLN A 269 -1.90 -5.58 5.55
C GLN A 269 -1.43 -4.34 6.32
N VAL A 270 -0.93 -3.33 5.60
CA VAL A 270 -0.26 -2.16 6.17
C VAL A 270 -1.17 -0.93 6.15
N ALA A 271 -1.33 -0.30 7.31
CA ALA A 271 -2.05 0.96 7.48
C ALA A 271 -1.17 2.14 7.08
N ARG A 272 0.12 2.07 7.45
CA ARG A 272 1.13 3.08 7.15
C ARG A 272 2.49 2.41 6.99
N ALA A 273 3.25 2.82 5.99
CA ALA A 273 4.63 2.42 5.81
C ALA A 273 5.58 3.60 5.97
N VAL A 274 6.80 3.32 6.40
CA VAL A 274 7.95 4.22 6.29
C VAL A 274 8.97 3.50 5.43
N CYS A 275 9.21 4.06 4.25
CA CYS A 275 10.25 3.59 3.36
C CYS A 275 11.58 4.27 3.68
N VAL A 276 12.67 3.52 3.55
CA VAL A 276 14.04 4.03 3.64
C VAL A 276 14.83 3.41 2.50
N GLY A 277 15.41 4.27 1.65
CA GLY A 277 16.16 3.82 0.49
C GLY A 277 15.32 2.99 -0.49
N GLY A 278 14.05 3.33 -0.69
CA GLY A 278 13.17 2.63 -1.64
C GLY A 278 12.63 1.27 -1.16
N PHE A 279 12.79 0.91 0.12
CA PHE A 279 12.21 -0.31 0.71
C PHE A 279 11.46 0.00 1.99
N VAL A 280 10.45 -0.82 2.31
CA VAL A 280 9.67 -0.67 3.54
C VAL A 280 10.53 -1.12 4.73
N GLU A 281 10.93 -0.17 5.58
CA GLU A 281 11.70 -0.48 6.79
C GLU A 281 10.81 -0.54 8.03
N ARG A 282 9.73 0.26 8.08
CA ARG A 282 8.79 0.25 9.20
C ARG A 282 7.36 0.19 8.71
N VAL A 283 6.52 -0.57 9.41
CA VAL A 283 5.09 -0.66 9.12
C VAL A 283 4.25 -0.48 10.37
N THR A 284 3.09 0.13 10.21
CA THR A 284 1.97 0.05 11.13
C THR A 284 0.93 -0.87 10.50
N LEU A 285 0.57 -1.95 11.17
CA LEU A 285 -0.41 -2.90 10.67
C LEU A 285 -1.82 -2.33 10.75
N ARG A 286 -2.70 -2.78 9.85
CA ARG A 286 -4.15 -2.53 10.01
C ARG A 286 -4.72 -3.42 11.09
N VAL A 287 -5.65 -2.87 11.86
CA VAL A 287 -6.44 -3.63 12.84
C VAL A 287 -7.19 -4.74 12.11
N GLY A 288 -7.00 -5.99 12.56
CA GLY A 288 -7.66 -7.17 11.99
C GLY A 288 -7.12 -7.64 10.64
N ALA A 289 -6.02 -7.08 10.12
CA ALA A 289 -5.43 -7.61 8.89
C ALA A 289 -4.83 -9.00 9.11
N THR A 290 -5.21 -9.97 8.28
CA THR A 290 -4.53 -11.26 8.18
C THR A 290 -3.15 -11.05 7.56
N LEU A 291 -2.10 -11.54 8.23
CA LEU A 291 -0.75 -11.44 7.71
C LEU A 291 -0.49 -12.55 6.70
N ASP A 292 0.13 -12.19 5.58
CA ASP A 292 0.72 -13.15 4.65
C ASP A 292 2.23 -13.15 4.85
N PRO A 293 2.77 -14.08 5.65
CA PRO A 293 4.20 -14.15 5.95
C PRO A 293 5.03 -14.62 4.74
N SER A 294 4.39 -15.13 3.68
CA SER A 294 5.08 -15.60 2.49
C SER A 294 5.55 -14.46 1.58
N LEU A 295 5.06 -13.23 1.79
CA LEU A 295 5.46 -12.07 1.00
C LEU A 295 6.94 -11.70 1.25
N PRO A 296 7.80 -11.72 0.21
CA PRO A 296 9.24 -11.47 0.37
C PRO A 296 9.59 -10.08 0.96
N ALA A 297 8.74 -9.09 0.74
CA ALA A 297 8.89 -7.71 1.21
C ALA A 297 9.09 -7.61 2.74
N TRP A 298 8.50 -8.55 3.49
CA TRP A 298 8.65 -8.66 4.93
C TRP A 298 10.10 -8.76 5.41
N ARG A 299 11.00 -9.29 4.59
CA ARG A 299 12.44 -9.40 4.91
C ARG A 299 13.13 -8.04 5.00
N THR A 300 12.55 -6.97 4.45
CA THR A 300 13.10 -5.61 4.56
C THR A 300 12.57 -4.85 5.79
N VAL A 301 11.51 -5.35 6.41
CA VAL A 301 10.84 -4.70 7.55
C VAL A 301 11.63 -4.97 8.83
N ARG A 302 12.06 -3.89 9.49
CA ARG A 302 12.80 -3.92 10.75
C ARG A 302 11.97 -3.50 11.96
N CYS A 303 10.90 -2.76 11.75
CA CYS A 303 10.01 -2.30 12.82
C CYS A 303 8.55 -2.55 12.45
N VAL A 304 7.81 -3.18 13.35
CA VAL A 304 6.35 -3.36 13.21
C VAL A 304 5.64 -2.71 14.39
N ASP A 305 4.64 -1.90 14.10
CA ASP A 305 3.68 -1.36 15.05
C ASP A 305 2.35 -2.11 14.92
N LEU A 306 1.92 -2.76 15.99
CA LEU A 306 0.79 -3.69 16.01
C LEU A 306 -0.58 -3.02 16.05
N ALA A 307 -0.66 -1.70 16.22
CA ALA A 307 -1.93 -0.94 16.21
C ALA A 307 -3.07 -1.59 17.03
N GLY A 308 -2.76 -2.22 18.18
CA GLY A 308 -3.75 -2.88 19.01
C GLY A 308 -4.04 -4.35 18.68
N ARG A 309 -3.19 -5.02 17.89
CA ARG A 309 -3.18 -6.49 17.84
C ARG A 309 -2.59 -7.08 19.12
N THR A 310 -3.23 -8.14 19.60
CA THR A 310 -2.87 -8.89 20.81
C THR A 310 -1.95 -10.09 20.55
N ASP A 311 -1.75 -10.49 19.29
CA ASP A 311 -0.93 -11.66 18.97
C ASP A 311 0.26 -11.29 18.08
N ALA A 312 1.46 -11.31 18.66
CA ALA A 312 2.72 -11.10 17.95
C ALA A 312 3.48 -12.40 17.67
N SER A 313 3.00 -13.55 18.14
CA SER A 313 3.69 -14.83 17.96
C SER A 313 3.76 -15.22 16.48
N GLU A 314 2.64 -15.08 15.76
CA GLU A 314 2.57 -15.26 14.30
C GLU A 314 3.56 -14.36 13.54
N LEU A 315 3.71 -13.12 14.01
CA LEU A 315 4.63 -12.12 13.43
C LEU A 315 6.09 -12.50 13.60
N LEU A 316 6.45 -12.96 14.79
CA LEU A 316 7.83 -13.28 15.11
C LEU A 316 8.29 -14.55 14.41
N ALA A 317 7.39 -15.52 14.24
CA ALA A 317 7.66 -16.68 13.40
C ALA A 317 7.83 -16.30 11.91
N ALA A 318 7.10 -15.29 11.46
CA ALA A 318 7.10 -14.84 10.07
C ALA A 318 8.28 -13.93 9.68
N LEU A 319 8.80 -13.14 10.64
CA LEU A 319 9.70 -12.02 10.37
C LEU A 319 11.07 -12.18 11.04
N PRO A 320 11.98 -12.99 10.46
CA PRO A 320 13.27 -13.30 11.09
C PRO A 320 14.21 -12.09 11.22
N LEU A 321 13.93 -10.99 10.52
CA LEU A 321 14.76 -9.76 10.53
C LEU A 321 14.11 -8.62 11.34
N LEU A 322 13.03 -8.91 12.06
CA LEU A 322 12.35 -7.92 12.88
C LEU A 322 13.22 -7.52 14.08
N ALA A 323 13.61 -6.25 14.13
CA ALA A 323 14.44 -5.71 15.20
C ALA A 323 13.61 -5.04 16.30
N GLU A 324 12.42 -4.52 15.97
CA GLU A 324 11.61 -3.73 16.88
C GLU A 324 10.11 -4.05 16.73
N ILE A 325 9.43 -4.28 17.85
CA ILE A 325 7.96 -4.37 17.93
C ILE A 325 7.43 -3.25 18.82
N ARG A 326 6.43 -2.52 18.34
CA ARG A 326 5.74 -1.46 19.09
C ARG A 326 4.26 -1.76 19.27
N GLY A 327 3.70 -1.32 20.39
CA GLY A 327 2.25 -1.28 20.60
C GLY A 327 1.60 -2.66 20.79
N ALA A 328 2.37 -3.66 21.23
CA ALA A 328 1.83 -4.96 21.60
C ALA A 328 1.23 -4.90 23.01
N SER A 329 -0.07 -5.16 23.13
CA SER A 329 -0.75 -5.21 24.45
C SER A 329 -0.63 -6.57 25.14
N THR A 330 -0.31 -7.63 24.39
CA THR A 330 -0.07 -9.00 24.88
C THR A 330 0.93 -9.68 23.95
N LEU A 331 1.81 -10.54 24.48
CA LEU A 331 2.88 -11.20 23.72
C LEU A 331 3.03 -12.66 24.17
N ASP A 332 1.91 -13.38 24.22
CA ASP A 332 1.88 -14.82 24.52
C ASP A 332 2.54 -15.62 23.39
N GLY A 333 3.34 -16.64 23.72
CA GLY A 333 3.83 -17.63 22.75
C GLY A 333 5.09 -17.24 21.94
N ILE A 334 5.89 -16.26 22.38
CA ILE A 334 7.12 -15.88 21.68
C ILE A 334 8.21 -16.94 21.83
N PRO A 335 8.80 -17.46 20.73
CA PRO A 335 9.92 -18.38 20.80
C PRO A 335 11.23 -17.71 21.26
N GLY A 336 12.02 -18.46 22.02
CA GLY A 336 13.11 -17.94 22.85
C GLY A 336 14.40 -17.41 22.16
N HIS A 337 14.37 -17.03 20.88
CA HIS A 337 15.58 -16.79 20.08
C HIS A 337 15.74 -15.34 19.57
N LEU A 338 14.94 -14.39 20.06
CA LEU A 338 15.02 -12.99 19.62
C LEU A 338 16.14 -12.24 20.34
N GLU A 339 17.33 -12.21 19.74
CA GLU A 339 18.38 -11.29 20.17
C GLU A 339 18.05 -9.84 19.75
N GLY A 340 17.91 -8.94 20.72
CA GLY A 340 17.83 -7.50 20.45
C GLY A 340 16.43 -6.88 20.33
N LEU A 341 15.37 -7.62 20.70
CA LEU A 341 14.00 -7.11 20.70
C LEU A 341 13.84 -5.91 21.66
N GLU A 342 13.62 -4.72 21.10
CA GLU A 342 13.25 -3.54 21.88
C GLU A 342 11.73 -3.48 22.04
N LEU A 343 11.25 -3.79 23.25
CA LEU A 343 9.84 -3.63 23.61
C LEU A 343 9.57 -2.20 24.04
N ARG A 344 8.53 -1.59 23.45
CA ARG A 344 7.98 -0.29 23.87
C ARG A 344 6.49 -0.43 24.17
N GLY A 345 6.14 -0.35 25.45
CA GLY A 345 4.77 -0.42 25.97
C GLY A 345 4.64 0.30 27.30
N ARG A 346 3.42 0.31 27.85
CA ARG A 346 3.16 0.87 29.18
C ARG A 346 3.88 0.02 30.25
N PRO A 347 4.28 0.60 31.40
CA PRO A 347 4.95 -0.15 32.46
C PRO A 347 4.20 -1.43 32.86
N GLU A 348 2.88 -1.37 33.04
CA GLU A 348 2.05 -2.52 33.39
C GLU A 348 2.05 -3.64 32.33
N GLU A 349 2.11 -3.30 31.03
CA GLU A 349 2.17 -4.26 29.93
C GLU A 349 3.54 -4.97 29.91
N VAL A 350 4.61 -4.22 30.14
CA VAL A 350 5.97 -4.76 30.21
C VAL A 350 6.18 -5.63 31.47
N ASP A 351 5.61 -5.21 32.60
CA ASP A 351 5.69 -5.94 33.88
C ASP A 351 4.96 -7.29 33.80
N ALA A 352 3.75 -7.30 33.20
CA ALA A 352 3.00 -8.54 32.94
C ALA A 352 3.77 -9.50 32.02
N LEU A 353 4.45 -8.97 31.01
CA LEU A 353 5.30 -9.72 30.10
C LEU A 353 6.50 -10.37 30.79
N LEU A 354 7.21 -9.60 31.61
CA LEU A 354 8.41 -10.05 32.32
C LEU A 354 8.09 -11.04 33.45
N ALA A 355 6.83 -11.09 33.90
CA ALA A 355 6.36 -12.08 34.86
C ALA A 355 6.18 -13.47 34.24
N ASP A 356 6.03 -13.58 32.91
CA ASP A 356 5.86 -14.88 32.23
C ASP A 356 7.19 -15.66 32.21
N PRO A 357 7.26 -16.88 32.79
CA PRO A 357 8.47 -17.70 32.81
C PRO A 357 8.89 -18.23 31.43
N GLY A 358 8.04 -18.18 30.40
CA GLY A 358 8.35 -18.64 29.04
C GLY A 358 9.24 -17.70 28.21
N TRP A 359 9.57 -16.52 28.73
CA TRP A 359 10.26 -15.48 27.97
C TRP A 359 11.79 -15.67 27.86
N PRO A 360 12.38 -15.47 26.67
CA PRO A 360 13.83 -15.51 26.51
C PRO A 360 14.56 -14.37 27.22
N ALA A 361 15.87 -14.53 27.40
CA ALA A 361 16.76 -13.48 27.87
C ALA A 361 16.74 -12.29 26.90
N LEU A 362 16.02 -11.23 27.26
CA LEU A 362 15.99 -10.00 26.48
C LEU A 362 17.32 -9.26 26.60
N ARG A 363 17.87 -8.77 25.49
CA ARG A 363 19.10 -7.95 25.54
C ARG A 363 18.85 -6.52 25.99
N ARG A 364 17.68 -5.93 25.71
CA ARG A 364 17.36 -4.54 26.05
C ARG A 364 15.84 -4.30 26.05
N VAL A 365 15.29 -3.79 27.16
CA VAL A 365 13.87 -3.42 27.29
C VAL A 365 13.77 -1.90 27.42
N ARG A 366 12.96 -1.23 26.58
CA ARG A 366 12.74 0.23 26.67
C ARG A 366 11.29 0.57 26.98
N VAL A 367 10.98 0.76 28.25
CA VAL A 367 9.64 1.17 28.68
C VAL A 367 9.37 2.63 28.29
N GLY A 368 8.32 2.87 27.50
CA GLY A 368 7.90 4.21 27.10
C GLY A 368 6.62 4.58 27.83
N CYS A 369 6.63 5.68 28.59
CA CYS A 369 5.41 6.18 29.24
C CYS A 369 4.66 7.08 28.23
N PRO A 370 3.50 6.67 27.69
CA PRO A 370 2.74 7.53 26.78
C PRO A 370 2.29 8.81 27.52
N ALA A 371 2.22 9.93 26.80
CA ALA A 371 1.69 11.17 27.35
C ALA A 371 0.29 10.94 27.93
N ARG A 372 0.10 11.29 29.22
CA ARG A 372 -1.17 11.13 29.94
C ARG A 372 -2.28 11.93 29.24
N PRO A 373 -3.47 11.36 29.00
CA PRO A 373 -4.65 12.15 28.63
C PRO A 373 -4.93 13.20 29.71
N SER A 374 -5.21 14.44 29.31
CA SER A 374 -5.31 15.64 30.17
C SER A 374 -6.41 15.62 31.25
N HIS A 375 -7.20 14.55 31.33
CA HIS A 375 -8.45 14.47 32.09
C HIS A 375 -8.46 13.40 33.20
N LEU A 376 -7.33 12.73 33.47
CA LEU A 376 -7.22 11.77 34.57
C LEU A 376 -6.43 12.33 35.76
N PRO A 377 -6.87 12.08 37.02
CA PRO A 377 -6.18 12.55 38.21
C PRO A 377 -4.79 11.91 38.36
N ALA A 378 -3.87 12.68 38.95
CA ALA A 378 -2.47 12.29 39.11
C ALA A 378 -2.28 11.34 40.30
N GLU A 379 -2.35 10.03 40.06
CA GLU A 379 -1.80 9.05 41.02
C GLU A 379 -0.36 8.64 40.66
N PRO A 380 0.51 8.38 41.65
CA PRO A 380 1.92 8.03 41.47
C PRO A 380 2.09 6.51 41.27
N THR A 381 1.63 5.96 40.15
CA THR A 381 1.67 4.50 39.91
C THR A 381 2.90 4.00 39.13
N GLY A 382 3.73 4.88 38.57
CA GLY A 382 4.80 4.48 37.64
C GLY A 382 6.11 3.99 38.27
N LEU A 383 6.49 4.49 39.44
CA LEU A 383 7.79 4.21 40.08
C LEU A 383 7.93 2.75 40.56
N PRO A 384 6.96 2.17 41.29
CA PRO A 384 7.03 0.76 41.70
C PRO A 384 7.09 -0.20 40.51
N ALA A 385 6.40 0.10 39.41
CA ALA A 385 6.39 -0.74 38.21
C ALA A 385 7.75 -0.75 37.48
N LEU A 386 8.39 0.41 37.32
CA LEU A 386 9.71 0.49 36.68
C LEU A 386 10.80 -0.24 37.47
N GLU A 387 10.72 -0.20 38.80
CA GLU A 387 11.67 -0.90 39.67
C GLU A 387 11.43 -2.43 39.68
N ARG A 388 10.16 -2.87 39.62
CA ARG A 388 9.82 -4.29 39.39
C ARG A 388 10.35 -4.80 38.05
N ILE A 389 10.18 -4.04 36.98
CA ILE A 389 10.68 -4.35 35.63
C ILE A 389 12.21 -4.48 35.62
N ARG A 390 12.91 -3.55 36.29
CA ARG A 390 14.37 -3.59 36.43
C ARG A 390 14.82 -4.86 37.15
N LEU A 391 14.27 -5.12 38.33
CA LEU A 391 14.62 -6.28 39.15
C LEU A 391 14.30 -7.62 38.45
N ALA A 392 13.17 -7.70 37.74
CA ALA A 392 12.78 -8.87 36.96
C ALA A 392 13.76 -9.13 35.80
N SER A 393 14.22 -8.08 35.13
CA SER A 393 15.18 -8.17 34.04
C SER A 393 16.59 -8.57 34.52
N GLU A 394 17.08 -7.96 35.61
CA GLU A 394 18.38 -8.29 36.22
C GLU A 394 18.45 -9.78 36.66
N ARG A 395 17.37 -10.31 37.24
CA ARG A 395 17.27 -11.73 37.64
C ARG A 395 17.37 -12.71 36.46
N ARG A 396 17.08 -12.26 35.24
CA ARG A 396 17.09 -13.10 34.03
C ARG A 396 18.36 -12.93 33.18
N GLY A 397 19.37 -12.24 33.70
CA GLY A 397 20.63 -12.00 32.98
C GLY A 397 20.49 -11.06 31.77
N ALA A 398 19.38 -10.32 31.69
CA ALA A 398 19.17 -9.28 30.69
C ALA A 398 19.97 -8.03 31.05
N LEU A 399 20.59 -7.38 30.06
CA LEU A 399 21.06 -6.00 30.21
C LEU A 399 19.83 -5.09 30.22
N ALA A 400 19.26 -4.92 31.41
CA ALA A 400 18.21 -3.96 31.66
C ALA A 400 18.85 -2.56 31.64
N GLU A 401 19.11 -2.04 30.44
CA GLU A 401 19.22 -0.61 30.27
C GLU A 401 17.80 -0.04 30.42
N VAL A 402 17.32 0.03 31.67
CA VAL A 402 16.21 0.88 32.04
C VAL A 402 16.74 2.30 31.86
N VAL A 403 16.74 2.73 30.60
CA VAL A 403 16.87 4.13 30.25
C VAL A 403 15.57 4.76 30.71
N GLU A 404 15.45 4.98 32.02
CA GLU A 404 14.65 6.09 32.49
C GLU A 404 15.24 7.27 31.73
N TRP A 405 14.44 7.90 30.89
CA TRP A 405 14.90 9.08 30.17
C TRP A 405 15.36 10.09 31.23
N GLY A 406 16.67 10.13 31.48
CA GLY A 406 17.39 11.27 32.00
C GLY A 406 17.22 12.34 30.94
N CYS A 407 16.19 13.15 31.15
CA CYS A 407 15.63 14.02 30.15
C CYS A 407 16.70 14.97 29.56
N LEU A 408 17.05 14.76 28.28
CA LEU A 408 17.10 15.91 27.37
C LEU A 408 15.65 16.33 27.19
N ALA A 409 15.16 17.15 28.13
CA ALA A 409 13.76 17.51 28.22
C ALA A 409 13.45 18.54 27.12
N SER A 410 13.19 18.08 25.89
CA SER A 410 12.42 18.90 24.95
C SER A 410 10.94 18.77 25.33
N VAL A 411 10.52 19.57 26.31
CA VAL A 411 9.15 19.60 26.81
C VAL A 411 8.35 20.61 25.99
N VAL A 412 7.47 20.12 25.12
CA VAL A 412 6.39 20.93 24.55
C VAL A 412 5.32 21.03 25.64
N LEU A 413 5.31 22.13 26.40
CA LEU A 413 4.39 22.33 27.51
C LEU A 413 2.97 22.63 26.97
N GLU A 414 2.12 21.62 26.90
CA GLU A 414 0.66 21.81 26.76
C GLU A 414 -0.05 21.97 28.11
N THR A 415 0.56 21.56 29.23
CA THR A 415 0.07 21.87 30.58
C THR A 415 1.22 21.95 31.60
N PRO A 416 1.32 23.01 32.45
CA PRO A 416 2.55 23.27 33.21
C PRO A 416 2.80 22.34 34.42
N GLY A 417 1.77 21.95 35.19
CA GLY A 417 1.95 21.57 36.61
C GLY A 417 2.91 20.41 36.91
N TRP A 418 2.79 19.28 36.20
CA TRP A 418 3.52 18.04 36.54
C TRP A 418 5.04 18.14 36.33
N VAL A 419 5.50 18.82 35.28
CA VAL A 419 6.94 18.86 34.94
C VAL A 419 7.77 19.55 36.04
N PHE A 420 7.19 20.55 36.72
CA PHE A 420 7.88 21.31 37.76
C PHE A 420 7.98 20.56 39.10
N GLU A 421 7.06 19.63 39.40
CA GLU A 421 7.18 18.77 40.58
C GLU A 421 8.36 17.79 40.43
N ARG A 422 8.64 17.28 39.22
CA ARG A 422 9.77 16.37 38.96
C ARG A 422 11.14 17.05 38.91
N LEU A 423 11.22 18.37 38.67
CA LEU A 423 12.49 19.12 38.74
C LEU A 423 13.00 19.30 40.19
N ARG A 424 12.26 18.81 41.19
CA ARG A 424 12.66 18.84 42.60
C ARG A 424 13.61 17.72 43.01
N GLU A 425 13.91 16.71 42.19
CA GLU A 425 14.64 15.51 42.67
C GLU A 425 15.89 15.03 41.90
N PRO A 426 16.22 15.46 40.66
CA PRO A 426 17.59 15.31 40.15
C PRO A 426 18.29 16.63 39.75
N ALA A 427 19.62 16.64 39.81
CA ALA A 427 20.49 17.77 39.41
C ALA A 427 21.04 17.60 37.99
N GLY A 428 21.23 18.70 37.26
CA GLY A 428 21.92 18.72 35.95
C GLY A 428 20.99 18.61 34.72
N VAL A 429 19.78 19.16 34.79
CA VAL A 429 18.78 19.01 33.71
C VAL A 429 18.92 20.15 32.68
N ARG A 430 18.78 19.83 31.39
CA ARG A 430 18.57 20.82 30.32
C ARG A 430 17.09 20.84 29.95
N LEU A 431 16.46 22.01 30.05
CA LEU A 431 15.06 22.23 29.74
C LEU A 431 14.94 22.92 28.37
N SER A 432 14.16 22.38 27.45
CA SER A 432 13.79 23.06 26.20
C SER A 432 12.27 23.19 26.17
N VAL A 433 11.80 24.43 26.10
CA VAL A 433 10.40 24.83 26.11
C VAL A 433 10.05 25.38 24.73
N ARG A 434 9.22 24.64 23.99
CA ARG A 434 8.78 25.05 22.66
C ARG A 434 7.31 25.45 22.70
N ALA A 435 7.01 26.70 22.32
CA ALA A 435 5.65 27.15 22.11
C ALA A 435 5.16 26.68 20.73
N GLN A 436 4.20 25.77 20.70
CA GLN A 436 3.43 25.44 19.49
C GLN A 436 1.97 25.85 19.73
N GLY A 437 1.50 26.86 18.98
CA GLY A 437 0.14 27.38 19.13
C GLY A 437 -0.07 28.31 20.34
N GLN A 438 -1.22 28.96 20.40
CA GLN A 438 -1.56 30.08 21.32
C GLN A 438 -1.65 29.73 22.83
N MET A 439 -1.11 28.60 23.31
CA MET A 439 -1.44 28.10 24.66
C MET A 439 -0.42 28.38 25.77
N VAL A 440 0.82 28.79 25.49
CA VAL A 440 1.78 29.10 26.58
C VAL A 440 1.64 30.56 26.97
N ARG A 441 0.88 30.84 28.04
CA ARG A 441 0.84 32.19 28.66
C ARG A 441 2.19 32.48 29.32
N PRO A 442 2.95 33.50 28.88
CA PRO A 442 4.29 33.78 29.42
C PRO A 442 4.37 33.88 30.94
N ALA A 443 3.38 34.51 31.58
CA ALA A 443 3.32 34.66 33.03
C ALA A 443 3.27 33.31 33.79
N ARG A 444 2.61 32.29 33.23
CA ARG A 444 2.55 30.96 33.84
C ARG A 444 3.87 30.21 33.74
N LEU A 445 4.58 30.38 32.62
CA LEU A 445 5.91 29.78 32.45
C LEU A 445 6.90 30.37 33.47
N VAL A 446 6.91 31.69 33.60
CA VAL A 446 7.80 32.39 34.56
C VAL A 446 7.48 31.95 35.99
N ALA A 447 6.22 32.01 36.42
CA ALA A 447 5.81 31.60 37.76
C ALA A 447 6.16 30.14 38.08
N ALA A 448 6.11 29.26 37.07
CA ALA A 448 6.49 27.87 37.27
C ALA A 448 8.01 27.67 37.41
N LEU A 449 8.81 28.50 36.72
CA LEU A 449 10.27 28.49 36.84
C LEU A 449 10.77 29.13 38.14
N GLU A 450 10.04 30.08 38.73
CA GLU A 450 10.32 30.64 40.06
C GLU A 450 10.33 29.56 41.17
N GLY A 451 9.61 28.46 40.97
CA GLY A 451 9.59 27.32 41.89
C GLY A 451 10.74 26.32 41.72
N VAL A 452 11.62 26.51 40.72
CA VAL A 452 12.74 25.61 40.41
C VAL A 452 14.05 26.16 40.96
N ARG A 453 14.86 25.32 41.58
CA ARG A 453 16.19 25.70 42.09
C ARG A 453 17.18 25.91 40.92
N PRO A 454 17.74 27.12 40.71
CA PRO A 454 18.59 27.45 39.56
C PRO A 454 19.82 26.55 39.42
N GLU A 455 20.43 26.14 40.53
CA GLU A 455 21.62 25.28 40.58
C GLU A 455 21.40 23.88 39.97
N ARG A 456 20.17 23.54 39.59
CA ARG A 456 19.80 22.25 39.01
C ARG A 456 19.55 22.29 37.51
N LEU A 457 19.49 23.49 36.92
CA LEU A 457 19.25 23.68 35.49
C LEU A 457 20.53 24.14 34.80
N LEU A 458 20.95 23.42 33.77
CA LEU A 458 22.14 23.78 32.98
C LEU A 458 21.80 24.81 31.90
N ALA A 459 20.66 24.63 31.24
CA ALA A 459 20.19 25.55 30.21
C ALA A 459 18.67 25.49 30.01
N VAL A 460 18.11 26.60 29.55
CA VAL A 460 16.72 26.75 29.11
C VAL A 460 16.70 27.21 27.66
N GLU A 461 16.15 26.41 26.76
CA GLU A 461 15.92 26.81 25.36
C GLU A 461 14.46 27.20 25.15
N LEU A 462 14.18 28.45 24.78
CA LEU A 462 12.84 28.97 24.53
C LEU A 462 12.61 29.14 23.02
N VAL A 463 11.78 28.29 22.42
CA VAL A 463 11.51 28.31 20.96
C VAL A 463 10.12 28.89 20.69
N GLY A 464 10.06 29.98 19.92
CA GLY A 464 8.81 30.63 19.52
C GLY A 464 8.16 31.50 20.60
N LEU A 465 8.92 31.91 21.62
CA LEU A 465 8.47 32.84 22.67
C LEU A 465 9.12 34.22 22.46
N PRO A 466 8.46 35.32 22.87
CA PRO A 466 9.05 36.66 22.80
C PRO A 466 10.31 36.78 23.67
N GLU A 467 11.30 37.58 23.24
CA GLU A 467 12.54 37.82 23.99
C GLU A 467 12.30 38.38 25.40
N ALA A 468 11.20 39.12 25.61
CA ALA A 468 10.80 39.59 26.93
C ALA A 468 10.58 38.44 27.95
N VAL A 469 10.15 37.27 27.46
CA VAL A 469 10.01 36.06 28.28
C VAL A 469 11.38 35.49 28.63
N ALA A 470 12.30 35.45 27.67
CA ALA A 470 13.68 35.02 27.90
C ALA A 470 14.40 35.93 28.91
N ALA A 471 14.22 37.25 28.80
CA ALA A 471 14.77 38.22 29.75
C ALA A 471 14.26 37.96 31.18
N ARG A 472 12.95 37.73 31.34
CA ARG A 472 12.37 37.42 32.66
C ARG A 472 12.85 36.07 33.21
N VAL A 473 13.03 35.06 32.36
CA VAL A 473 13.59 33.76 32.78
C VAL A 473 15.04 33.90 33.24
N ARG A 474 15.86 34.74 32.59
CA ARG A 474 17.24 35.04 33.02
C ARG A 474 17.28 35.74 34.38
N GLU A 475 16.33 36.64 34.63
CA GLU A 475 16.20 37.35 35.91
C GLU A 475 15.85 36.39 37.06
N VAL A 476 14.90 35.48 36.82
CA VAL A 476 14.41 34.52 37.83
C VAL A 476 15.40 33.38 38.07
N MET A 477 16.20 33.01 37.06
CA MET A 477 17.14 31.89 37.14
C MET A 477 18.58 32.33 36.85
N PRO A 478 19.22 33.06 37.78
CA PRO A 478 20.61 33.48 37.62
C PRO A 478 21.53 32.25 37.54
N GLY A 479 22.47 32.27 36.59
CA GLY A 479 23.44 31.19 36.36
C GLY A 479 22.98 30.08 35.39
N VAL A 480 21.71 30.08 34.98
CA VAL A 480 21.19 29.13 33.97
C VAL A 480 21.36 29.73 32.56
N SER A 481 21.91 28.95 31.62
CA SER A 481 22.08 29.42 30.24
C SER A 481 20.74 29.48 29.49
N VAL A 482 20.22 30.67 29.20
CA VAL A 482 18.92 30.85 28.53
C VAL A 482 19.12 31.26 27.07
N SER A 483 18.77 30.38 26.13
CA SER A 483 18.78 30.67 24.69
C SER A 483 17.36 30.81 24.15
N CYS A 484 17.07 31.90 23.43
CA CYS A 484 15.79 32.10 22.77
C CYS A 484 15.95 31.99 21.25
N ARG A 485 15.05 31.27 20.59
CA ARG A 485 14.94 31.24 19.12
C ARG A 485 13.55 31.74 18.75
N SER A 486 13.47 32.97 18.26
CA SER A 486 12.26 33.47 17.60
C SER A 486 12.01 32.63 16.35
N ARG A 487 10.74 32.35 16.05
CA ARG A 487 10.37 31.73 14.77
C ARG A 487 10.58 32.69 13.62
#